data_AF-A0A951QQL1-F1
#
_entry.id   AF-A0A951QQL1-F1
#
_cell.length_a   1.000
_cell.length_b   1.000
_cell.length_c   1.000
_cell.angle_alpha   90.00
_cell.angle_beta   90.00
_cell.angle_gamma   90.00
#
_symmetry.space_group_name_H-M   'P 1'
#
loop_
_entity.id
_entity.type
_entity.pdbx_description
1 polymer ?
#
loop_
_entity_poly.entity_id
_entity_poly.type
_entity_poly.pdbx_seq_one_letter_code
_entity_poly.pdbx_strand_id
1 'polypeptide(L)'
;MKLKPYIASNIMTQLLKTKSLKRKINKLSAVGLVACSLLTISFLPPESSYASSIFNKSDDTAQTKQKSGVRGSYKDFFTALARRETGQQNPPTNIENQLGFIGKYQFGEALLKDLGYYDTPNPYIGGGNGVDRNYWRGTWRGKNGINSKQDFLNNKNNVQEIAIQEAMQYKWGLIKNQLNGRSIKEFIGQKRGGVVVTPSGILAAAHLRGERGVANLLLSNQGSTDENGTSILAYLREFAGFKTPFD
;
A
#
# COMPACT_ATOMS: atom_id res chain seq x y z
N MET A 1 -42.03 65.19 -19.65
CA MET A 1 -41.80 65.66 -18.27
C MET A 1 -40.32 65.46 -17.93
N LYS A 2 -39.62 66.58 -17.70
CA LYS A 2 -38.35 66.84 -16.97
C LYS A 2 -37.17 65.82 -16.95
N LEU A 3 -36.06 66.28 -17.57
CA LEU A 3 -34.71 66.50 -17.00
C LEU A 3 -34.07 65.48 -16.03
N LYS A 4 -33.02 64.81 -16.54
CA LYS A 4 -31.59 64.86 -16.13
C LYS A 4 -31.12 64.31 -14.75
N PRO A 5 -29.79 64.04 -14.61
CA PRO A 5 -29.17 62.93 -13.87
C PRO A 5 -28.49 63.38 -12.55
N TYR A 6 -27.97 62.42 -11.76
CA TYR A 6 -26.88 62.57 -10.75
C TYR A 6 -26.82 61.25 -9.93
N ILE A 7 -25.78 60.81 -9.23
CA ILE A 7 -24.31 60.97 -9.23
C ILE A 7 -23.79 59.87 -8.28
N ALA A 8 -22.52 59.48 -8.46
CA ALA A 8 -21.78 58.61 -7.55
C ALA A 8 -21.63 59.17 -6.13
N SER A 9 -21.59 58.30 -5.11
CA SER A 9 -20.84 58.58 -3.87
C SER A 9 -20.44 57.29 -3.15
N ASN A 10 -19.12 57.20 -2.93
CA ASN A 10 -18.38 56.27 -2.09
C ASN A 10 -18.84 56.24 -0.63
N ILE A 11 -18.52 55.13 0.07
CA ILE A 11 -17.89 55.02 1.42
C ILE A 11 -17.59 53.51 1.60
N MET A 12 -16.37 53.05 1.33
CA MET A 12 -15.28 52.81 2.30
C MET A 12 -15.59 51.72 3.35
N THR A 13 -14.96 50.55 3.25
CA THR A 13 -14.27 49.87 4.37
C THR A 13 -13.24 48.85 3.83
N GLN A 14 -11.96 49.24 3.95
CA GLN A 14 -10.76 48.48 4.32
C GLN A 14 -10.53 47.06 3.74
N LEU A 15 -9.49 46.88 2.91
CA LEU A 15 -8.12 46.48 3.30
C LEU A 15 -8.01 45.02 3.78
N LEU A 16 -7.61 44.10 2.88
CA LEU A 16 -6.59 43.11 3.20
C LEU A 16 -5.76 42.78 1.95
N LYS A 17 -4.54 43.35 1.94
CA LYS A 17 -3.42 42.87 1.14
C LYS A 17 -3.12 41.42 1.57
N THR A 18 -3.22 40.46 0.66
CA THR A 18 -2.48 39.20 0.80
C THR A 18 -1.52 39.05 -0.37
N LYS A 19 -0.24 39.08 -0.02
CA LYS A 19 0.93 38.88 -0.87
C LYS A 19 0.71 37.72 -1.84
N SER A 20 1.04 37.97 -3.11
CA SER A 20 1.40 36.95 -4.09
C SER A 20 2.49 36.05 -3.52
N LEU A 21 2.12 34.83 -3.10
CA LEU A 21 3.09 33.74 -2.97
C LEU A 21 3.23 33.09 -4.34
N LYS A 22 4.35 33.38 -5.02
CA LYS A 22 4.87 32.51 -6.07
C LYS A 22 5.14 31.14 -5.43
N ARG A 23 4.18 30.22 -5.54
CA ARG A 23 4.37 28.82 -5.16
C ARG A 23 5.31 28.18 -6.18
N LYS A 24 6.59 28.04 -5.83
CA LYS A 24 7.50 27.10 -6.49
C LYS A 24 6.86 25.71 -6.37
N ILE A 25 6.26 25.23 -7.45
CA ILE A 25 5.77 23.85 -7.53
C ILE A 25 7.01 22.99 -7.73
N ASN A 26 7.56 22.49 -6.63
CA ASN A 26 8.41 21.31 -6.71
C ASN A 26 7.49 20.17 -7.15
N LYS A 27 7.80 19.53 -8.28
CA LYS A 27 7.08 18.34 -8.77
C LYS A 27 7.20 17.24 -7.70
N LEU A 28 6.22 17.15 -6.82
CA LEU A 28 6.03 16.07 -5.88
C LEU A 28 5.24 14.99 -6.64
N SER A 29 5.91 13.97 -7.16
CA SER A 29 5.20 12.75 -7.55
C SER A 29 4.75 12.08 -6.26
N ALA A 30 3.49 12.25 -5.89
CA ALA A 30 2.89 11.60 -4.75
C ALA A 30 2.93 10.08 -4.97
N VAL A 31 3.80 9.40 -4.22
CA VAL A 31 3.79 7.94 -4.13
C VAL A 31 2.63 7.60 -3.21
N GLY A 32 1.57 7.04 -3.80
CA GLY A 32 0.31 6.75 -3.14
C GLY A 32 0.48 5.77 -1.99
N LEU A 33 0.28 6.27 -0.78
CA LEU A 33 0.24 5.52 0.45
C LEU A 33 -1.24 5.24 0.74
N VAL A 34 -1.78 4.13 0.25
CA VAL A 34 -3.06 3.60 0.72
C VAL A 34 -2.81 2.14 1.03
N ALA A 35 -2.98 1.75 2.30
CA ALA A 35 -2.81 0.38 2.69
C ALA A 35 -4.07 -0.45 2.43
N CYS A 36 -3.82 -1.75 2.33
CA CYS A 36 -4.73 -2.74 1.79
C CYS A 36 -5.65 -3.44 2.80
N SER A 37 -5.56 -3.17 4.11
CA SER A 37 -6.16 -4.08 5.11
C SER A 37 -7.47 -3.57 5.76
N LEU A 38 -8.54 -3.32 4.99
CA LEU A 38 -9.84 -2.99 5.62
C LEU A 38 -10.50 -4.22 6.28
N LEU A 39 -10.44 -4.29 7.61
CA LEU A 39 -11.45 -5.00 8.39
C LEU A 39 -12.68 -4.08 8.51
N THR A 40 -13.79 -4.42 7.87
CA THR A 40 -15.08 -3.81 8.19
C THR A 40 -15.54 -4.32 9.55
N ILE A 41 -15.48 -3.49 10.60
CA ILE A 41 -16.12 -3.80 11.87
C ILE A 41 -17.64 -3.63 11.67
N SER A 42 -18.29 -4.67 11.18
CA SER A 42 -19.72 -4.88 11.46
C SER A 42 -19.79 -5.45 12.87
N PHE A 43 -20.45 -4.73 13.79
CA PHE A 43 -20.71 -5.16 15.15
C PHE A 43 -21.39 -6.54 15.17
N LEU A 44 -20.58 -7.57 15.32
CA LEU A 44 -20.91 -8.91 15.80
C LEU A 44 -19.85 -9.22 16.86
N PRO A 45 -20.18 -9.95 17.94
CA PRO A 45 -19.25 -10.21 19.03
C PRO A 45 -17.98 -10.86 18.46
N PRO A 46 -16.81 -10.57 19.03
CA PRO A 46 -15.55 -10.97 18.44
C PRO A 46 -15.44 -12.49 18.51
N GLU A 47 -15.57 -13.18 17.38
CA GLU A 47 -14.84 -14.44 17.19
C GLU A 47 -13.35 -14.12 16.97
N SER A 48 -12.75 -13.38 17.91
CA SER A 48 -11.31 -13.15 18.03
C SER A 48 -10.71 -14.08 19.09
N SER A 49 -11.31 -15.24 19.32
CA SER A 49 -10.75 -16.25 20.23
C SER A 49 -9.69 -17.11 19.54
N TYR A 50 -9.88 -17.47 18.26
CA TYR A 50 -8.93 -18.33 17.55
C TYR A 50 -7.67 -17.59 17.06
N ALA A 51 -7.83 -16.36 16.54
CA ALA A 51 -6.69 -15.55 16.13
C ALA A 51 -5.85 -15.09 17.35
N SER A 52 -6.46 -14.63 18.45
CA SER A 52 -5.68 -14.21 19.63
C SER A 52 -5.08 -15.38 20.41
N SER A 53 -5.70 -16.57 20.44
CA SER A 53 -5.16 -17.74 21.17
C SER A 53 -4.02 -18.46 20.44
N ILE A 54 -4.00 -18.45 19.10
CA ILE A 54 -2.86 -18.94 18.31
C ILE A 54 -1.70 -17.93 18.34
N PHE A 55 -1.99 -16.62 18.33
CA PHE A 55 -0.95 -15.58 18.29
C PHE A 55 -0.19 -15.45 19.62
N ASN A 56 -0.87 -15.44 20.77
CA ASN A 56 -0.22 -15.25 22.07
C ASN A 56 0.64 -16.42 22.55
N LYS A 57 0.50 -17.62 21.95
CA LYS A 57 1.33 -18.80 22.30
C LYS A 57 2.58 -18.93 21.41
N SER A 58 2.75 -18.05 20.42
CA SER A 58 3.79 -18.15 19.39
C SER A 58 4.90 -17.10 19.47
N ASP A 59 4.76 -16.08 20.33
CA ASP A 59 5.69 -14.94 20.37
C ASP A 59 7.11 -15.29 20.84
N ASP A 60 7.27 -16.35 21.66
CA ASP A 60 8.59 -16.85 22.06
C ASP A 60 9.16 -17.89 21.06
N THR A 61 8.29 -18.58 20.32
CA THR A 61 8.68 -19.59 19.32
C THR A 61 9.03 -19.00 17.94
N ALA A 62 8.48 -17.83 17.59
CA ALA A 62 8.81 -17.12 16.35
C ALA A 62 10.20 -16.46 16.38
N GLN A 63 10.66 -15.98 17.55
CA GLN A 63 12.02 -15.46 17.70
C GLN A 63 13.07 -16.57 17.87
N THR A 64 12.74 -17.68 18.52
CA THR A 64 13.68 -18.81 18.67
C THR A 64 13.85 -19.65 17.40
N LYS A 65 12.85 -19.69 16.49
CA LYS A 65 13.01 -20.33 15.16
C LYS A 65 13.82 -19.52 14.14
N GLN A 66 14.14 -18.26 14.40
CA GLN A 66 15.02 -17.47 13.53
C GLN A 66 16.46 -18.00 13.50
N LYS A 67 16.83 -18.95 14.38
CA LYS A 67 18.13 -19.61 14.36
C LYS A 67 18.21 -20.90 13.53
N SER A 68 17.14 -21.47 12.93
CA SER A 68 17.33 -22.73 12.18
C SER A 68 16.35 -23.14 11.06
N GLY A 69 15.45 -22.30 10.54
CA GLY A 69 14.57 -22.83 9.47
C GLY A 69 13.87 -21.80 8.61
N VAL A 70 14.00 -21.98 7.30
CA VAL A 70 13.09 -21.41 6.30
C VAL A 70 11.65 -21.71 6.72
N ARG A 71 10.84 -20.66 6.90
CA ARG A 71 9.43 -20.77 7.30
C ARG A 71 8.55 -21.41 6.22
N GLY A 72 8.92 -21.23 4.96
CA GLY A 72 8.19 -21.74 3.81
C GLY A 72 8.76 -21.22 2.49
N SER A 73 8.15 -21.65 1.40
CA SER A 73 8.46 -21.21 0.04
C SER A 73 7.91 -19.81 -0.25
N TYR A 74 8.28 -19.25 -1.41
CA TYR A 74 7.72 -17.98 -1.87
C TYR A 74 6.21 -18.08 -2.19
N LYS A 75 5.73 -19.27 -2.56
CA LYS A 75 4.29 -19.53 -2.72
C LYS A 75 3.56 -19.48 -1.38
N ASP A 76 4.19 -19.98 -0.32
CA ASP A 76 3.62 -19.93 1.03
C ASP A 76 3.57 -18.50 1.56
N PHE A 77 4.56 -17.67 1.21
CA PHE A 77 4.54 -16.23 1.47
C PHE A 77 3.29 -15.56 0.89
N PHE A 78 3.01 -15.77 -0.40
CA PHE A 78 1.80 -15.20 -1.02
C PHE A 78 0.51 -15.79 -0.46
N THR A 79 0.49 -17.08 -0.12
CA THR A 79 -0.66 -17.69 0.54
C THR A 79 -0.95 -17.02 1.89
N ALA A 80 0.09 -16.78 2.69
CA ALA A 80 -0.03 -16.06 3.95
C ALA A 80 -0.46 -14.60 3.74
N LEU A 81 0.09 -13.93 2.71
CA LEU A 81 -0.23 -12.53 2.42
C LEU A 81 -1.69 -12.39 2.04
N ALA A 82 -2.19 -13.22 1.12
CA ALA A 82 -3.60 -13.18 0.72
C ALA A 82 -4.55 -13.44 1.91
N ARG A 83 -4.20 -14.36 2.82
CA ARG A 83 -4.98 -14.60 4.04
C ARG A 83 -4.98 -13.38 4.95
N ARG A 84 -3.83 -12.72 5.11
CA ARG A 84 -3.71 -11.51 5.92
C ARG A 84 -4.51 -10.34 5.35
N GLU A 85 -4.43 -10.12 4.04
CA GLU A 85 -5.13 -9.02 3.36
C GLU A 85 -6.65 -9.21 3.34
N THR A 86 -7.14 -10.45 3.26
CA THR A 86 -8.58 -10.74 3.20
C THR A 86 -9.21 -11.10 4.54
N GLY A 87 -8.40 -11.49 5.53
CA GLY A 87 -8.87 -12.09 6.78
C GLY A 87 -9.48 -13.49 6.63
N GLN A 88 -9.38 -14.11 5.44
CA GLN A 88 -10.04 -15.38 5.13
C GLN A 88 -9.03 -16.51 4.94
N GLN A 89 -9.35 -17.71 5.45
CA GLN A 89 -8.49 -18.90 5.29
C GLN A 89 -8.34 -19.32 3.82
N ASN A 90 -9.38 -19.11 3.02
CA ASN A 90 -9.42 -19.35 1.57
C ASN A 90 -9.72 -18.02 0.85
N PRO A 91 -8.70 -17.21 0.54
CA PRO A 91 -8.90 -15.86 0.01
C PRO A 91 -9.59 -15.86 -1.37
N PRO A 92 -10.77 -15.24 -1.50
CA PRO A 92 -11.47 -15.14 -2.78
C PRO A 92 -10.77 -14.14 -3.72
N THR A 93 -10.80 -14.40 -5.03
CA THR A 93 -10.19 -13.52 -6.04
C THR A 93 -11.13 -12.41 -6.50
N ASN A 94 -12.44 -12.62 -6.43
CA ASN A 94 -13.46 -11.67 -6.86
C ASN A 94 -14.02 -10.90 -5.66
N ILE A 95 -13.19 -10.05 -5.07
CA ILE A 95 -13.57 -9.18 -3.94
C ILE A 95 -13.09 -7.75 -4.17
N GLU A 96 -13.82 -6.82 -3.56
CA GLU A 96 -13.49 -5.41 -3.52
C GLU A 96 -13.86 -4.84 -2.16
N ASN A 97 -12.94 -4.13 -1.51
CA ASN A 97 -13.21 -3.52 -0.20
C ASN A 97 -13.84 -2.12 -0.34
N GLN A 98 -14.19 -1.50 0.79
CA GLN A 98 -14.85 -0.18 0.81
C GLN A 98 -13.98 0.96 0.25
N LEU A 99 -12.65 0.81 0.23
CA LEU A 99 -11.70 1.73 -0.40
C LEU A 99 -11.39 1.34 -1.85
N GLY A 100 -12.12 0.38 -2.42
CA GLY A 100 -12.01 -0.04 -3.80
C GLY A 100 -10.77 -0.89 -4.12
N PHE A 101 -10.05 -1.42 -3.14
CA PHE A 101 -8.98 -2.38 -3.45
C PHE A 101 -9.56 -3.71 -3.89
N ILE A 102 -8.96 -4.34 -4.88
CA ILE A 102 -9.52 -5.52 -5.54
C ILE A 102 -8.65 -6.76 -5.43
N GLY A 103 -9.29 -7.93 -5.43
CA GLY A 103 -8.60 -9.22 -5.45
C GLY A 103 -8.01 -9.63 -4.10
N LYS A 104 -7.48 -10.85 -4.04
CA LYS A 104 -7.04 -11.45 -2.78
C LYS A 104 -5.78 -10.83 -2.19
N TYR A 105 -5.04 -10.05 -2.97
CA TYR A 105 -3.91 -9.23 -2.52
C TYR A 105 -4.27 -7.74 -2.46
N GLN A 106 -5.56 -7.40 -2.58
CA GLN A 106 -6.09 -6.05 -2.41
C GLN A 106 -5.32 -5.02 -3.27
N PHE A 107 -5.28 -5.21 -4.59
CA PHE A 107 -4.58 -4.30 -5.50
C PHE A 107 -5.29 -2.95 -5.62
N GLY A 108 -4.50 -1.87 -5.68
CA GLY A 108 -4.99 -0.50 -5.95
C GLY A 108 -4.67 -0.03 -7.37
N GLU A 109 -5.33 1.03 -7.81
CA GLU A 109 -5.17 1.62 -9.15
C GLU A 109 -3.74 2.08 -9.42
N ALA A 110 -3.08 2.69 -8.41
CA ALA A 110 -1.70 3.16 -8.53
C ALA A 110 -0.74 2.02 -8.88
N LEU A 111 -0.81 0.93 -8.12
CA LEU A 111 0.04 -0.23 -8.35
C LEU A 111 -0.26 -0.89 -9.70
N LEU A 112 -1.53 -1.09 -10.06
CA LEU A 112 -1.85 -1.70 -11.35
C LEU A 112 -1.50 -0.79 -12.55
N LYS A 113 -1.46 0.53 -12.35
CA LYS A 113 -0.90 1.47 -13.33
C LYS A 113 0.60 1.32 -13.46
N ASP A 114 1.33 1.30 -12.35
CA ASP A 114 2.79 1.14 -12.35
C ASP A 114 3.23 -0.20 -12.97
N LEU A 115 2.42 -1.25 -12.80
CA LEU A 115 2.63 -2.56 -13.42
C LEU A 115 2.16 -2.65 -14.88
N GLY A 116 1.50 -1.61 -15.41
CA GLY A 116 1.06 -1.52 -16.81
C GLY A 116 -0.23 -2.30 -17.14
N TYR A 117 -0.99 -2.76 -16.13
CA TYR A 117 -2.31 -3.36 -16.33
C TYR A 117 -3.39 -2.29 -16.57
N TYR A 118 -3.18 -1.11 -16.01
CA TYR A 118 -4.18 -0.07 -15.92
C TYR A 118 -3.62 1.28 -16.33
N ASP A 119 -4.49 2.18 -16.77
CA ASP A 119 -4.18 3.59 -16.93
C ASP A 119 -5.30 4.41 -16.32
N THR A 120 -4.97 5.57 -15.78
CA THR A 120 -5.92 6.44 -15.10
C THR A 120 -6.18 7.68 -15.94
N PRO A 121 -7.40 8.24 -15.93
CA PRO A 121 -7.71 9.45 -16.68
C PRO A 121 -6.87 10.63 -16.17
N ASN A 122 -6.65 11.62 -17.03
CA ASN A 122 -5.95 12.88 -16.69
C ASN A 122 -6.98 13.99 -16.42
N PRO A 123 -6.92 14.74 -15.30
CA PRO A 123 -5.99 14.60 -14.17
C PRO A 123 -6.17 13.28 -13.43
N TYR A 124 -5.06 12.70 -12.95
CA TYR A 124 -5.04 11.42 -12.24
C TYR A 124 -6.03 11.40 -11.08
N ILE A 125 -7.05 10.55 -11.18
CA ILE A 125 -7.98 10.22 -10.11
C ILE A 125 -7.64 8.78 -9.70
N GLY A 126 -6.84 8.62 -8.65
CA GLY A 126 -6.47 7.32 -8.11
C GLY A 126 -5.86 7.47 -6.72
N GLY A 127 -5.91 6.41 -5.91
CA GLY A 127 -5.75 6.42 -4.45
C GLY A 127 -4.59 7.21 -3.81
N GLY A 128 -3.61 7.72 -4.56
CA GLY A 128 -2.49 8.51 -4.02
C GLY A 128 -2.64 10.03 -4.08
N ASN A 129 -3.60 10.58 -4.84
CA ASN A 129 -3.63 12.01 -5.18
C ASN A 129 -4.76 12.79 -4.48
N GLY A 130 -5.02 12.49 -3.20
CA GLY A 130 -6.05 13.16 -2.42
C GLY A 130 -7.48 12.70 -2.72
N VAL A 131 -7.63 11.57 -3.40
CA VAL A 131 -8.89 10.84 -3.49
C VAL A 131 -8.98 9.85 -2.35
N ASP A 132 -10.19 9.61 -1.87
CA ASP A 132 -10.49 8.78 -0.70
C ASP A 132 -10.49 7.27 -0.99
N ARG A 133 -10.52 6.85 -2.28
CA ARG A 133 -10.58 5.45 -2.68
C ARG A 133 -10.10 5.19 -4.11
N ASN A 134 -9.98 3.91 -4.47
CA ASN A 134 -9.79 3.44 -5.83
C ASN A 134 -11.14 3.40 -6.56
N TYR A 135 -11.25 4.09 -7.71
CA TYR A 135 -12.53 4.28 -8.41
C TYR A 135 -12.73 3.39 -9.64
N TRP A 136 -11.64 2.87 -10.19
CA TRP A 136 -11.57 2.06 -11.42
C TRP A 136 -12.21 2.73 -12.64
N ARG A 137 -12.02 4.05 -12.82
CA ARG A 137 -12.62 4.88 -13.90
C ARG A 137 -11.74 5.11 -15.14
N GLY A 138 -10.51 4.65 -15.13
CA GLY A 138 -9.61 4.61 -16.27
C GLY A 138 -9.73 3.36 -17.14
N THR A 139 -8.64 3.02 -17.82
CA THR A 139 -8.62 2.06 -18.94
C THR A 139 -7.69 0.88 -18.67
N TRP A 140 -8.20 -0.34 -18.84
CA TRP A 140 -7.39 -1.56 -18.77
C TRP A 140 -6.60 -1.75 -20.07
N ARG A 141 -5.34 -2.18 -19.94
CA ARG A 141 -4.36 -2.14 -21.03
C ARG A 141 -4.22 -3.44 -21.82
N GLY A 142 -4.93 -4.50 -21.44
CA GLY A 142 -4.85 -5.81 -22.11
C GLY A 142 -3.63 -6.66 -21.72
N LYS A 143 -2.75 -6.18 -20.83
CA LYS A 143 -1.58 -6.93 -20.35
C LYS A 143 -2.03 -8.28 -19.81
N ASN A 144 -1.35 -9.37 -20.23
CA ASN A 144 -1.68 -10.74 -19.85
C ASN A 144 -3.14 -11.16 -20.17
N GLY A 145 -3.78 -10.51 -21.14
CA GLY A 145 -5.15 -10.79 -21.57
C GLY A 145 -6.25 -10.13 -20.72
N ILE A 146 -5.88 -9.15 -19.88
CA ILE A 146 -6.79 -8.45 -18.96
C ILE A 146 -7.26 -7.13 -19.57
N ASN A 147 -8.48 -7.11 -20.09
CA ASN A 147 -9.08 -5.96 -20.76
C ASN A 147 -10.15 -5.27 -19.90
N SER A 148 -10.41 -5.78 -18.70
CA SER A 148 -11.45 -5.26 -17.81
C SER A 148 -11.15 -5.57 -16.35
N LYS A 149 -11.82 -4.85 -15.44
CA LYS A 149 -11.80 -5.13 -14.00
C LYS A 149 -12.30 -6.56 -13.72
N GLN A 150 -13.30 -7.00 -14.48
CA GLN A 150 -13.86 -8.34 -14.34
C GLN A 150 -12.86 -9.42 -14.74
N ASP A 151 -12.09 -9.24 -15.82
CA ASP A 151 -11.01 -10.18 -16.17
C ASP A 151 -10.02 -10.34 -15.01
N PHE A 152 -9.66 -9.24 -14.34
CA PHE A 152 -8.74 -9.24 -13.21
C PHE A 152 -9.34 -9.94 -11.96
N LEU A 153 -10.58 -9.63 -11.61
CA LEU A 153 -11.30 -10.21 -10.47
C LEU A 153 -11.60 -11.71 -10.66
N ASN A 154 -11.92 -12.11 -11.90
CA ASN A 154 -12.07 -13.53 -12.28
C ASN A 154 -10.74 -14.29 -12.28
N ASN A 155 -9.63 -13.61 -11.98
CA ASN A 155 -8.28 -14.15 -12.02
C ASN A 155 -7.95 -14.82 -13.36
N LYS A 156 -8.42 -14.23 -14.47
CA LYS A 156 -8.17 -14.76 -15.81
C LYS A 156 -6.67 -14.94 -16.02
N ASN A 157 -6.26 -16.06 -16.58
CA ASN A 157 -4.86 -16.42 -16.79
C ASN A 157 -3.99 -16.36 -15.51
N ASN A 158 -4.57 -16.57 -14.31
CA ASN A 158 -3.85 -16.52 -13.03
C ASN A 158 -3.20 -15.16 -12.76
N VAL A 159 -3.85 -14.07 -13.20
CA VAL A 159 -3.25 -12.74 -13.24
C VAL A 159 -2.95 -12.14 -11.87
N GLN A 160 -3.70 -12.47 -10.82
CA GLN A 160 -3.44 -11.92 -9.49
C GLN A 160 -2.12 -12.46 -8.92
N GLU A 161 -1.77 -13.71 -9.19
CA GLU A 161 -0.47 -14.32 -8.84
C GLU A 161 0.68 -13.69 -9.64
N ILE A 162 0.47 -13.44 -10.93
CA ILE A 162 1.47 -12.81 -11.79
C ILE A 162 1.70 -11.37 -11.31
N ALA A 163 0.62 -10.59 -11.14
CA ALA A 163 0.69 -9.20 -10.75
C ALA A 163 1.32 -9.02 -9.36
N ILE A 164 1.06 -9.91 -8.38
CA ILE A 164 1.69 -9.78 -7.06
C ILE A 164 3.19 -10.08 -7.12
N GLN A 165 3.62 -11.04 -7.95
CA GLN A 165 5.05 -11.31 -8.15
C GLN A 165 5.77 -10.14 -8.83
N GLU A 166 5.16 -9.59 -9.88
CA GLU A 166 5.65 -8.38 -10.54
C GLU A 166 5.72 -7.20 -9.55
N ALA A 167 4.69 -7.04 -8.70
CA ALA A 167 4.69 -6.03 -7.65
C ALA A 167 5.88 -6.20 -6.70
N MET A 168 6.15 -7.40 -6.18
CA MET A 168 7.28 -7.62 -5.26
C MET A 168 8.62 -7.27 -5.91
N GLN A 169 8.82 -7.65 -7.18
CA GLN A 169 10.03 -7.32 -7.91
C GLN A 169 10.17 -5.82 -8.19
N TYR A 170 9.09 -5.17 -8.62
CA TYR A 170 9.05 -3.73 -8.84
C TYR A 170 9.38 -2.95 -7.56
N LYS A 171 8.70 -3.30 -6.45
CA LYS A 171 8.90 -2.70 -5.14
C LYS A 171 10.30 -2.88 -4.61
N TRP A 172 10.91 -4.07 -4.77
CA TRP A 172 12.30 -4.31 -4.39
C TRP A 172 13.27 -3.34 -5.10
N GLY A 173 13.08 -3.12 -6.41
CA GLY A 173 13.86 -2.16 -7.18
C GLY A 173 13.68 -0.71 -6.69
N LEU A 174 12.43 -0.31 -6.43
CA LEU A 174 12.12 1.01 -5.89
C LEU A 174 12.71 1.26 -4.50
N ILE A 175 12.68 0.26 -3.60
CA ILE A 175 13.31 0.36 -2.28
C ILE A 175 14.81 0.60 -2.44
N LYS A 176 15.49 -0.19 -3.27
CA LYS A 176 16.93 -0.02 -3.54
C LYS A 176 17.28 1.42 -3.94
N ASN A 177 16.44 2.04 -4.78
CA ASN A 177 16.66 3.42 -5.23
C ASN A 177 16.48 4.46 -4.12
N GLN A 178 15.82 4.13 -3.01
CA GLN A 178 15.55 5.03 -1.89
C GLN A 178 16.52 4.84 -0.71
N LEU A 179 17.52 3.97 -0.83
CA LEU A 179 18.47 3.65 0.26
C LEU A 179 19.77 4.45 0.24
N ASN A 180 19.80 5.63 -0.40
CA ASN A 180 20.97 6.53 -0.43
C ASN A 180 22.29 5.83 -0.82
N GLY A 181 22.24 4.97 -1.84
CA GLY A 181 23.39 4.23 -2.35
C GLY A 181 23.70 2.92 -1.60
N ARG A 182 23.00 2.62 -0.50
CA ARG A 182 23.13 1.35 0.22
C ARG A 182 22.32 0.23 -0.43
N SER A 183 22.78 -1.00 -0.25
CA SER A 183 22.05 -2.19 -0.66
C SER A 183 21.05 -2.65 0.40
N ILE A 184 19.97 -3.33 -0.01
CA ILE A 184 19.03 -3.95 0.93
C ILE A 184 19.75 -5.03 1.78
N LYS A 185 20.72 -5.74 1.20
CA LYS A 185 21.47 -6.82 1.86
C LYS A 185 22.17 -6.36 3.14
N GLU A 186 22.64 -5.11 3.18
CA GLU A 186 23.27 -4.55 4.38
C GLU A 186 22.34 -4.48 5.59
N PHE A 187 21.02 -4.44 5.38
CA PHE A 187 20.03 -4.36 6.44
C PHE A 187 19.51 -5.72 6.91
N ILE A 188 19.66 -6.77 6.09
CA ILE A 188 19.18 -8.11 6.42
C ILE A 188 19.88 -8.64 7.68
N GLY A 189 19.12 -9.23 8.60
CA GLY A 189 19.61 -9.71 9.89
C GLY A 189 19.75 -8.63 10.97
N GLN A 190 19.71 -7.33 10.62
CA GLN A 190 19.68 -6.26 11.60
C GLN A 190 18.30 -6.15 12.27
N LYS A 191 18.24 -5.55 13.45
CA LYS A 191 16.97 -5.19 14.09
C LYS A 191 16.51 -3.78 13.69
N ARG A 192 15.23 -3.62 13.38
CA ARG A 192 14.52 -2.34 13.29
C ARG A 192 13.24 -2.43 14.11
N GLY A 193 13.02 -1.48 15.01
CA GLY A 193 11.94 -1.54 16.00
C GLY A 193 11.91 -2.86 16.79
N GLY A 194 13.09 -3.43 17.08
CA GLY A 194 13.23 -4.72 17.76
C GLY A 194 12.98 -5.97 16.88
N VAL A 195 12.55 -5.80 15.62
CA VAL A 195 12.25 -6.88 14.68
C VAL A 195 13.44 -7.14 13.76
N VAL A 196 13.83 -8.40 13.59
CA VAL A 196 14.87 -8.78 12.63
C VAL A 196 14.36 -8.58 11.20
N VAL A 197 15.13 -7.86 10.40
CA VAL A 197 14.84 -7.60 9.00
C VAL A 197 15.15 -8.85 8.16
N THR A 198 14.18 -9.31 7.39
CA THR A 198 14.34 -10.39 6.39
C THR A 198 13.85 -9.94 5.01
N PRO A 199 14.28 -10.58 3.90
CA PRO A 199 13.80 -10.23 2.56
C PRO A 199 12.27 -10.32 2.44
N SER A 200 11.66 -11.41 2.90
CA SER A 200 10.21 -11.60 2.91
C SER A 200 9.45 -10.60 3.79
N GLY A 201 10.00 -10.23 4.94
CA GLY A 201 9.43 -9.17 5.78
C GLY A 201 9.47 -7.80 5.11
N ILE A 202 10.56 -7.48 4.40
CA ILE A 202 10.68 -6.25 3.61
C ILE A 202 9.60 -6.18 2.52
N LEU A 203 9.40 -7.27 1.78
CA LEU A 203 8.39 -7.34 0.73
C LEU A 203 6.97 -7.11 1.29
N ALA A 204 6.62 -7.75 2.40
CA ALA A 204 5.35 -7.54 3.07
C ALA A 204 5.21 -6.09 3.59
N ALA A 205 6.23 -5.56 4.25
CA ALA A 205 6.23 -4.19 4.74
C ALA A 205 6.04 -3.16 3.61
N ALA A 206 6.63 -3.40 2.44
CA ALA A 206 6.48 -2.57 1.25
C ALA A 206 5.10 -2.71 0.59
N HIS A 207 4.47 -3.89 0.70
CA HIS A 207 3.09 -4.09 0.29
C HIS A 207 2.14 -3.23 1.15
N LEU A 208 2.35 -3.21 2.47
CA LEU A 208 1.52 -2.46 3.41
C LEU A 208 1.71 -0.93 3.32
N ARG A 209 2.97 -0.45 3.46
CA ARG A 209 3.28 0.98 3.63
C ARG A 209 4.16 1.57 2.54
N GLY A 210 4.28 0.88 1.41
CA GLY A 210 5.08 1.34 0.29
C GLY A 210 6.58 1.33 0.56
N GLU A 211 7.33 1.70 -0.46
CA GLU A 211 8.77 1.56 -0.54
C GLU A 211 9.47 2.64 0.30
N ARG A 212 8.87 3.83 0.37
CA ARG A 212 9.33 4.94 1.22
C ARG A 212 9.17 4.64 2.70
N GLY A 213 8.06 3.99 3.08
CA GLY A 213 7.86 3.53 4.46
C GLY A 213 8.95 2.54 4.87
N VAL A 214 9.28 1.60 3.99
CA VAL A 214 10.39 0.67 4.21
C VAL A 214 11.75 1.39 4.25
N ALA A 215 12.03 2.29 3.31
CA ALA A 215 13.30 3.01 3.28
C ALA A 215 13.53 3.83 4.57
N ASN A 216 12.49 4.53 5.05
CA ASN A 216 12.54 5.26 6.33
C ASN A 216 12.79 4.32 7.52
N LEU A 217 12.15 3.16 7.53
CA LEU A 217 12.38 2.15 8.55
C LEU A 217 13.81 1.61 8.53
N LEU A 218 14.34 1.28 7.35
CA LEU A 218 15.68 0.69 7.20
C LEU A 218 16.78 1.71 7.52
N LEU A 219 16.68 2.93 6.99
CA LEU A 219 17.69 3.99 7.16
C LEU A 219 17.67 4.62 8.55
N SER A 220 16.48 4.88 9.08
CA SER A 220 16.30 5.76 10.25
C SER A 220 15.55 5.10 11.40
N ASN A 221 15.21 3.81 11.29
CA ASN A 221 14.43 3.08 12.30
C ASN A 221 13.04 3.70 12.56
N GLN A 222 12.51 4.47 11.61
CA GLN A 222 11.23 5.14 11.73
C GLN A 222 10.10 4.20 11.27
N GLY A 223 9.30 3.70 12.22
CA GLY A 223 8.10 2.94 11.93
C GLY A 223 6.97 3.81 11.36
N SER A 224 6.00 3.16 10.71
CA SER A 224 4.75 3.77 10.26
C SER A 224 3.59 2.80 10.47
N THR A 225 2.37 3.32 10.41
CA THR A 225 1.12 2.55 10.49
C THR A 225 0.28 2.85 9.28
N ASP A 226 -0.57 1.90 8.88
CA ASP A 226 -1.63 2.16 7.92
C ASP A 226 -2.81 2.94 8.50
N GLU A 227 -3.79 3.20 7.63
CA GLU A 227 -5.01 3.93 7.96
C GLU A 227 -5.86 3.18 9.01
N ASN A 228 -5.63 1.87 9.20
CA ASN A 228 -6.26 1.03 10.22
C ASN A 228 -5.38 0.82 11.45
N GLY A 229 -4.22 1.49 11.53
CA GLY A 229 -3.28 1.37 12.66
C GLY A 229 -2.34 0.16 12.58
N THR A 230 -2.39 -0.64 11.51
CA THR A 230 -1.48 -1.78 11.33
C THR A 230 -0.05 -1.29 11.15
N SER A 231 0.85 -1.69 12.04
CA SER A 231 2.26 -1.29 12.00
C SER A 231 3.02 -1.96 10.87
N ILE A 232 3.89 -1.21 10.19
CA ILE A 232 4.89 -1.75 9.25
C ILE A 232 5.78 -2.82 9.92
N LEU A 233 6.07 -2.68 11.22
CA LEU A 233 6.84 -3.66 11.99
C LEU A 233 6.07 -4.96 12.20
N ALA A 234 4.72 -4.90 12.23
CA ALA A 234 3.90 -6.09 12.31
C ALA A 234 4.07 -6.95 11.05
N TYR A 235 4.00 -6.34 9.86
CA TYR A 235 4.24 -7.06 8.60
C TYR A 235 5.68 -7.55 8.49
N LEU A 236 6.66 -6.72 8.88
CA LEU A 236 8.07 -7.13 8.90
C LEU A 236 8.28 -8.39 9.76
N ARG A 237 7.61 -8.49 10.92
CA ARG A 237 7.69 -9.63 11.84
C ARG A 237 6.88 -10.83 11.34
N GLU A 238 5.62 -10.62 10.97
CA GLU A 238 4.66 -11.67 10.62
C GLU A 238 5.09 -12.44 9.38
N PHE A 239 5.74 -11.76 8.42
CA PHE A 239 6.19 -12.37 7.18
C PHE A 239 7.69 -12.72 7.17
N ALA A 240 8.34 -12.70 8.33
CA ALA A 240 9.74 -13.08 8.41
C ALA A 240 9.96 -14.58 8.08
N GLY A 241 11.04 -14.86 7.35
CA GLY A 241 11.60 -16.20 7.18
C GLY A 241 11.09 -17.02 6.00
N PHE A 242 10.21 -16.50 5.15
CA PHE A 242 9.90 -17.16 3.87
C PHE A 242 11.04 -16.99 2.87
N LYS A 243 11.29 -18.02 2.04
CA LYS A 243 12.21 -17.94 0.89
C LYS A 243 11.71 -16.93 -0.12
N THR A 244 12.63 -16.16 -0.69
CA THR A 244 12.35 -15.20 -1.75
C THR A 244 13.38 -15.34 -2.89
N PRO A 245 13.08 -14.84 -4.10
CA PRO A 245 14.08 -14.74 -5.16
C PRO A 245 15.22 -13.75 -4.88
N PHE A 246 15.19 -13.04 -3.74
CA PHE A 246 16.15 -11.99 -3.38
C PHE A 246 17.14 -12.41 -2.29
N ASP A 247 17.05 -13.67 -1.83
CA ASP A 247 17.95 -14.25 -0.83
C ASP A 247 19.40 -14.34 -1.37
#